data_AF-A0A661BYU9-F1
#
_entry.id   AF-A0A661BYU9-F1
#
_cell.length_a   1.000
_cell.length_b   1.000
_cell.length_c   1.000
_cell.angle_alpha   90.00
_cell.angle_beta   90.00
_cell.angle_gamma   90.00
#
_symmetry.space_group_name_H-M   'P 1'
#
loop_
_entity.id
_entity.type
_entity.pdbx_description
1 polymer ?
#
loop_
_entity_poly.entity_id
_entity_poly.type
_entity_poly.pdbx_seq_one_letter_code
_entity_poly.pdbx_strand_id
1 'polypeptide(L)'
;MRFDKILVTVDVQLKAEDLQQYLPCSANIIGRTLAQMAEEYEKENQTGYYPAIDFFKTLDTVDPDLITSAEQVAWLVSKLAREIIQSKLRPIFSSVHFQSIQTLAFLMPKVRPNKADAHELLAEHYTPDRVKIELVLTMMRRDSDAEDGQAEPYARKMMFRWLEAEFETMEVTSSKSL
;
A
#
# COMPACT_ATOMS: atom_id res chain seq x y z
N MET A 1 -32.81 9.97 9.58
CA MET A 1 -31.35 9.81 9.68
C MET A 1 -30.94 8.77 8.66
N ARG A 2 -29.95 9.09 7.82
CA ARG A 2 -29.49 8.21 6.76
C ARG A 2 -28.03 7.82 6.98
N PHE A 3 -27.70 6.60 6.57
CA PHE A 3 -26.34 6.08 6.55
C PHE A 3 -25.85 6.03 5.10
N ASP A 4 -24.92 6.90 4.78
CA ASP A 4 -24.26 6.86 3.47
C ASP A 4 -22.99 6.02 3.57
N LYS A 5 -22.78 5.17 2.57
CA LYS A 5 -21.62 4.30 2.46
C LYS A 5 -20.76 4.76 1.31
N ILE A 6 -19.49 4.98 1.56
CA ILE A 6 -18.52 5.41 0.56
C ILE A 6 -17.45 4.33 0.46
N LEU A 7 -17.23 3.81 -0.75
CA LEU A 7 -16.07 2.99 -1.05
C LEU A 7 -14.90 3.92 -1.39
N VAL A 8 -13.77 3.73 -0.73
CA VAL A 8 -12.55 4.50 -0.95
C VAL A 8 -11.38 3.56 -1.11
N THR A 9 -10.55 3.83 -2.11
CA THR A 9 -9.27 3.16 -2.33
C THR A 9 -8.15 4.14 -2.04
N VAL A 10 -7.23 3.73 -1.17
CA VAL A 10 -6.10 4.54 -0.73
C VAL A 10 -4.81 3.74 -0.82
N ASP A 11 -3.76 4.39 -1.31
CA ASP A 11 -2.40 3.87 -1.31
C ASP A 11 -1.64 4.62 -0.23
N VAL A 12 -1.00 3.90 0.70
CA VAL A 12 -0.26 4.49 1.82
C VAL A 12 1.13 3.89 1.92
N GLN A 13 2.11 4.72 2.31
CA GLN A 13 3.47 4.32 2.66
C GLN A 13 3.68 4.59 4.15
N LEU A 14 4.17 3.58 4.90
CA LEU A 14 4.52 3.81 6.30
C LEU A 14 5.82 4.62 6.42
N LYS A 15 5.92 5.39 7.49
CA LYS A 15 7.16 6.10 7.80
C LYS A 15 8.24 5.10 8.19
N ALA A 16 9.47 5.38 7.78
CA ALA A 16 10.59 4.50 8.08
C ALA A 16 10.81 4.35 9.60
N GLU A 17 10.57 5.41 10.37
CA GLU A 17 10.69 5.43 11.84
C GLU A 17 9.69 4.50 12.54
N ASP A 18 8.48 4.33 11.99
CA ASP A 18 7.48 3.42 12.53
C ASP A 18 7.89 1.96 12.29
N LEU A 19 8.49 1.68 11.13
CA LEU A 19 8.97 0.34 10.79
C LEU A 19 10.22 -0.06 11.59
N GLN A 20 11.13 0.89 11.82
CA GLN A 20 12.39 0.64 12.54
C GLN A 20 12.19 0.16 13.98
N GLN A 21 11.03 0.44 14.60
CA GLN A 21 10.70 -0.04 15.94
C GLN A 21 10.49 -1.57 16.00
N TYR A 22 10.16 -2.19 14.86
CA TYR A 22 9.80 -3.59 14.75
C TYR A 22 10.76 -4.42 13.90
N LEU A 23 11.55 -3.75 13.05
CA LEU A 23 12.45 -4.41 12.11
C LEU A 23 13.92 -4.30 12.56
N PRO A 24 14.71 -5.38 12.45
CA PRO A 24 16.14 -5.34 12.77
C PRO A 24 16.96 -4.53 11.76
N CYS A 25 16.43 -4.28 10.56
CA CYS A 25 17.07 -3.51 9.50
C CYS A 25 16.02 -2.79 8.63
N SER A 26 16.48 -1.87 7.77
CA SER A 26 15.58 -1.10 6.90
C SER A 26 14.95 -1.97 5.81
N ALA A 27 13.64 -1.83 5.60
CA ALA A 27 12.90 -2.50 4.52
C ALA A 27 13.48 -2.19 3.11
N ASN A 28 14.10 -1.02 2.93
CA ASN A 28 14.77 -0.65 1.68
C ASN A 28 15.92 -1.60 1.30
N ILE A 29 16.56 -2.23 2.29
CA ILE A 29 17.61 -3.24 2.03
C ILE A 29 16.99 -4.44 1.30
N ILE A 30 15.80 -4.88 1.71
CA ILE A 30 15.08 -5.97 1.03
C ILE A 30 14.75 -5.54 -0.41
N GLY A 31 14.20 -4.33 -0.59
CA GLY A 31 13.85 -3.82 -1.92
C GLY A 31 15.03 -3.73 -2.88
N ARG A 32 16.18 -3.22 -2.42
CA ARG A 32 17.42 -3.13 -3.22
C ARG A 32 17.97 -4.50 -3.60
N THR A 33 18.01 -5.45 -2.67
CA THR A 33 18.49 -6.81 -2.95
C THR A 33 17.60 -7.49 -3.99
N LEU A 34 16.28 -7.36 -3.86
CA LEU A 34 15.33 -7.90 -4.85
C LEU A 34 15.45 -7.21 -6.22
N ALA A 35 15.67 -5.89 -6.25
CA ALA A 35 15.88 -5.16 -7.50
C ALA A 35 17.14 -5.61 -8.22
N GLN A 36 18.23 -5.83 -7.49
CA GLN A 36 19.47 -6.36 -8.06
C GLN A 36 19.24 -7.76 -8.66
N MET A 37 18.57 -8.65 -7.93
CA MET A 37 18.23 -9.99 -8.44
C MET A 37 17.34 -9.93 -9.70
N ALA A 38 16.39 -9.00 -9.74
CA ALA A 38 15.50 -8.79 -10.89
C ALA A 38 16.27 -8.31 -12.13
N GLU A 39 17.27 -7.43 -11.95
CA GLU A 39 18.14 -6.95 -13.03
C GLU A 39 19.06 -8.03 -13.55
N GLU A 40 19.67 -8.82 -12.66
CA GLU A 40 20.50 -9.96 -13.05
C GLU A 40 19.66 -10.96 -13.86
N TYR A 41 18.45 -11.28 -13.40
CA TYR A 41 17.53 -12.14 -14.11
C TYR A 41 17.11 -11.60 -15.48
N GLU A 42 16.76 -10.30 -15.58
CA GLU A 42 16.37 -9.68 -16.85
C GLU A 42 17.52 -9.65 -17.85
N LYS A 43 18.74 -9.36 -17.39
CA LYS A 43 19.94 -9.34 -18.22
C LYS A 43 20.28 -10.73 -18.79
N GLU A 44 20.08 -11.78 -18.01
CA GLU A 44 20.32 -13.17 -18.42
C GLU A 44 19.23 -13.70 -19.36
N ASN A 45 17.97 -13.34 -19.12
CA ASN A 45 16.81 -13.96 -19.78
C ASN A 45 16.14 -13.07 -20.83
N GLN A 46 16.52 -11.80 -20.93
CA GLN A 46 16.00 -10.80 -21.89
C GLN A 46 14.47 -10.73 -21.93
N THR A 47 13.83 -10.77 -20.76
CA THR A 47 12.37 -10.83 -20.64
C THR A 47 11.68 -9.54 -21.07
N GLY A 48 12.38 -8.39 -21.03
CA GLY A 48 11.81 -7.07 -21.32
C GLY A 48 10.87 -6.53 -20.23
N TYR A 49 10.79 -7.21 -19.09
CA TYR A 49 10.03 -6.81 -17.91
C TYR A 49 10.65 -7.41 -16.64
N TYR A 50 10.40 -6.78 -15.49
CA TYR A 50 10.80 -7.31 -14.18
C TYR A 50 9.69 -8.18 -13.57
N PRO A 51 10.04 -9.32 -12.94
CA PRO A 51 9.06 -10.24 -12.37
C PRO A 51 8.46 -9.71 -11.05
N ALA A 52 7.35 -10.29 -10.59
CA ALA A 52 6.85 -10.05 -9.22
C ALA A 52 7.69 -10.83 -8.18
N ILE A 53 7.65 -10.43 -6.90
CA ILE A 53 8.44 -11.09 -5.84
C ILE A 53 8.15 -12.60 -5.77
N ASP A 54 6.90 -13.01 -5.93
CA ASP A 54 6.51 -14.42 -5.86
C ASP A 54 7.19 -15.30 -6.92
N PHE A 55 7.60 -14.72 -8.05
CA PHE A 55 8.32 -15.46 -9.09
C PHE A 55 9.68 -15.95 -8.57
N PHE A 56 10.36 -15.18 -7.73
CA PHE A 56 11.66 -15.56 -7.18
C PHE A 56 11.60 -16.82 -6.31
N LYS A 57 10.43 -17.16 -5.75
CA LYS A 57 10.22 -18.44 -5.03
C LYS A 57 10.38 -19.67 -5.93
N THR A 58 10.30 -19.49 -7.25
CA THR A 58 10.45 -20.57 -8.23
C THR A 58 11.90 -20.75 -8.69
N LEU A 59 12.81 -19.88 -8.27
CA LEU A 59 14.22 -19.93 -8.64
C LEU A 59 15.03 -20.56 -7.50
N ASP A 60 15.78 -21.62 -7.81
CA ASP A 60 16.67 -22.28 -6.85
C ASP A 60 17.87 -21.40 -6.43
N THR A 61 18.12 -20.29 -7.15
CA THR A 61 19.23 -19.37 -6.92
C THR A 61 18.92 -18.27 -5.91
N VAL A 62 17.66 -18.12 -5.50
CA VAL A 62 17.24 -17.07 -4.56
C VAL A 62 17.18 -17.63 -3.15
N ASP A 63 17.76 -16.88 -2.22
CA ASP A 63 17.68 -17.17 -0.79
C ASP A 63 16.20 -17.11 -0.32
N PRO A 64 15.62 -18.24 0.14
CA PRO A 64 14.24 -18.26 0.64
C PRO A 64 14.01 -17.34 1.84
N ASP A 65 15.05 -17.05 2.63
CA ASP A 65 14.94 -16.19 3.80
C ASP A 65 14.71 -14.72 3.39
N LEU A 66 15.20 -14.29 2.22
CA LEU A 66 14.95 -12.95 1.69
C LEU A 66 13.46 -12.77 1.36
N ILE A 67 12.86 -13.76 0.70
CA ILE A 67 11.44 -13.71 0.33
C ILE A 67 10.57 -13.79 1.57
N THR A 68 10.90 -14.68 2.51
CA THR A 68 10.23 -14.79 3.80
C THR A 68 10.31 -13.46 4.57
N SER A 69 11.46 -12.79 4.55
CA SER A 69 11.62 -11.47 5.18
C SER A 69 10.72 -10.42 4.51
N ALA A 70 10.65 -10.41 3.17
CA ALA A 70 9.76 -9.50 2.45
C ALA A 70 8.28 -9.73 2.82
N GLU A 71 7.84 -10.98 2.94
CA GLU A 71 6.48 -11.35 3.35
C GLU A 71 6.17 -10.92 4.79
N GLN A 72 7.13 -11.12 5.71
CA GLN A 72 6.99 -10.70 7.10
C GLN A 72 6.85 -9.18 7.23
N VAL A 73 7.67 -8.42 6.50
CA VAL A 73 7.56 -6.96 6.49
C VAL A 73 6.24 -6.52 5.86
N ALA A 74 5.82 -7.14 4.75
CA ALA A 74 4.54 -6.85 4.11
C ALA A 74 3.34 -7.09 5.04
N TRP A 75 3.38 -8.18 5.81
CA TRP A 75 2.37 -8.48 6.83
C TRP A 75 2.35 -7.43 7.93
N LEU A 76 3.53 -7.05 8.47
CA LEU A 76 3.66 -6.01 9.48
C LEU A 76 3.09 -4.68 8.99
N VAL A 77 3.48 -4.24 7.79
CA VAL A 77 3.04 -2.99 7.17
C VAL A 77 1.53 -2.97 7.00
N SER A 78 0.95 -4.07 6.49
CA SER A 78 -0.50 -4.23 6.36
C SER A 78 -1.22 -4.12 7.70
N LYS A 79 -0.66 -4.71 8.75
CA LYS A 79 -1.21 -4.66 10.11
C LYS A 79 -1.15 -3.24 10.68
N LEU A 80 0.00 -2.58 10.62
CA LEU A 80 0.19 -1.23 11.14
C LEU A 80 -0.69 -0.20 10.40
N ALA A 81 -0.73 -0.26 9.07
CA ALA A 81 -1.60 0.62 8.28
C ALA A 81 -3.07 0.46 8.68
N ARG A 82 -3.54 -0.78 8.88
CA ARG A 82 -4.90 -1.06 9.36
C ARG A 82 -5.15 -0.45 10.74
N GLU A 83 -4.24 -0.64 11.68
CA GLU A 83 -4.37 -0.12 13.06
C GLU A 83 -4.41 1.41 13.08
N ILE A 84 -3.52 2.07 12.33
CA ILE A 84 -3.49 3.53 12.19
C ILE A 84 -4.81 4.05 11.60
N ILE A 85 -5.22 3.52 10.44
CA ILE A 85 -6.45 3.95 9.77
C ILE A 85 -7.67 3.73 10.67
N GLN A 86 -7.77 2.57 11.30
CA GLN A 86 -8.89 2.26 12.16
C GLN A 86 -8.93 3.18 13.38
N SER A 87 -7.78 3.47 14.01
CA SER A 87 -7.68 4.38 15.14
C SER A 87 -8.09 5.82 14.78
N LYS A 88 -7.61 6.32 13.63
CA LYS A 88 -7.81 7.72 13.21
C LYS A 88 -9.18 7.99 12.60
N LEU A 89 -9.78 7.01 11.92
CA LEU A 89 -11.06 7.20 11.23
C LEU A 89 -12.29 6.83 12.07
N ARG A 90 -12.16 5.92 13.06
CA ARG A 90 -13.27 5.55 13.97
C ARG A 90 -13.98 6.73 14.65
N PRO A 91 -13.29 7.81 15.07
CA PRO A 91 -13.96 8.98 15.66
C PRO A 91 -14.86 9.76 14.71
N ILE A 92 -14.70 9.60 13.40
CA ILE A 92 -15.34 10.44 12.37
C ILE A 92 -16.42 9.68 11.61
N PHE A 93 -16.20 8.38 11.39
CA PHE A 93 -17.09 7.52 10.65
C PHE A 93 -17.79 6.55 11.61
N SER A 94 -19.08 6.31 11.40
CA SER A 94 -19.84 5.36 12.23
C SER A 94 -19.37 3.92 12.04
N SER A 95 -18.77 3.62 10.89
CA SER A 95 -18.09 2.35 10.62
C SER A 95 -16.95 2.54 9.62
N VAL A 96 -15.87 1.78 9.83
CA VAL A 96 -14.70 1.67 8.95
C VAL A 96 -14.47 0.20 8.69
N HIS A 97 -14.83 -0.26 7.48
CA HIS A 97 -14.72 -1.66 7.09
C HIS A 97 -13.66 -1.82 6.00
N PHE A 98 -12.66 -2.67 6.24
CA PHE A 98 -11.60 -2.97 5.28
C PHE A 98 -12.08 -4.11 4.36
N GLN A 99 -12.19 -3.84 3.05
CA GLN A 99 -12.49 -4.86 2.05
C GLN A 99 -11.25 -5.63 1.63
N SER A 100 -10.16 -4.91 1.38
CA SER A 100 -8.89 -5.50 0.96
C SER A 100 -7.71 -4.66 1.45
N ILE A 101 -6.58 -5.32 1.69
CA ILE A 101 -5.27 -4.72 1.96
C ILE A 101 -4.27 -5.51 1.13
N GLN A 102 -3.52 -4.84 0.27
CA GLN A 102 -2.56 -5.48 -0.63
C GLN A 102 -1.24 -4.71 -0.61
N THR A 103 -0.14 -5.41 -0.32
CA THR A 103 1.21 -4.83 -0.41
C THR A 103 1.62 -4.67 -1.87
N LEU A 104 2.05 -3.47 -2.24
CA LEU A 104 2.35 -3.14 -3.64
C LEU A 104 3.61 -3.85 -4.16
N ALA A 105 4.57 -4.16 -3.29
CA ALA A 105 5.81 -4.84 -3.66
C ALA A 105 5.62 -6.21 -4.32
N PHE A 106 4.52 -6.90 -4.00
CA PHE A 106 4.19 -8.22 -4.56
C PHE A 106 3.45 -8.14 -5.90
N LEU A 107 3.05 -6.94 -6.34
CA LEU A 107 2.48 -6.75 -7.66
C LEU A 107 3.58 -6.72 -8.72
N MET A 108 3.19 -6.95 -9.98
CA MET A 108 4.09 -6.79 -11.12
C MET A 108 4.62 -5.34 -11.19
N PRO A 109 5.95 -5.14 -11.21
CA PRO A 109 6.53 -3.82 -11.39
C PRO A 109 6.10 -3.21 -12.73
N LYS A 110 5.77 -1.91 -12.71
CA LYS A 110 5.50 -1.14 -13.94
C LYS A 110 6.80 -0.60 -14.58
N VAL A 111 7.93 -0.82 -13.93
CA VAL A 111 9.26 -0.37 -14.37
C VAL A 111 9.68 -1.14 -15.62
N ARG A 112 10.43 -0.47 -16.51
CA ARG A 112 10.95 -1.05 -17.75
C ARG A 112 12.49 -1.02 -17.72
N PRO A 113 13.18 -2.08 -18.17
CA PRO A 113 14.65 -2.20 -18.05
C PRO A 113 15.46 -1.10 -18.76
N ASN A 114 14.90 -0.45 -19.77
CA ASN A 114 15.62 0.54 -20.59
C ASN A 114 15.58 1.99 -20.04
N LYS A 115 15.14 2.19 -18.79
CA LYS A 115 15.14 3.52 -18.17
C LYS A 115 16.41 3.72 -17.35
N ALA A 116 16.95 4.94 -17.36
CA ALA A 116 18.18 5.26 -16.62
C ALA A 116 18.03 5.10 -15.09
N ASP A 117 16.81 5.28 -14.59
CA ASP A 117 16.41 5.16 -13.18
C ASP A 117 15.72 3.82 -12.86
N ALA A 118 15.82 2.82 -13.75
CA ALA A 118 15.11 1.55 -13.59
C ALA A 118 15.44 0.85 -12.26
N HIS A 119 16.72 0.77 -11.89
CA HIS A 119 17.16 0.15 -10.64
C HIS A 119 16.52 0.80 -9.42
N GLU A 120 16.56 2.13 -9.33
CA GLU A 120 16.05 2.88 -8.17
C GLU A 120 14.53 2.74 -8.05
N LEU A 121 13.81 2.90 -9.18
CA LEU A 121 12.36 2.70 -9.21
C LEU A 121 11.95 1.26 -8.87
N LEU A 122 12.78 0.29 -9.24
CA LEU A 122 12.53 -1.11 -8.96
C LEU A 122 12.80 -1.45 -7.49
N ALA A 123 13.85 -0.88 -6.91
CA ALA A 123 14.14 -1.00 -5.48
C ALA A 123 13.03 -0.36 -4.64
N GLU A 124 12.52 0.79 -5.06
CA GLU A 124 11.36 1.44 -4.44
C GLU A 124 10.11 0.56 -4.55
N HIS A 125 9.84 -0.02 -5.73
CA HIS A 125 8.70 -0.93 -5.93
C HIS A 125 8.79 -2.16 -5.03
N TYR A 126 9.93 -2.84 -4.98
CA TYR A 126 10.10 -4.05 -4.18
C TYR A 126 10.24 -3.80 -2.68
N THR A 127 10.38 -2.56 -2.24
CA THR A 127 10.38 -2.24 -0.81
C THR A 127 8.97 -2.49 -0.26
N PRO A 128 8.79 -3.42 0.70
CA PRO A 128 7.46 -3.81 1.17
C PRO A 128 6.89 -2.83 2.22
N ASP A 129 7.00 -1.51 2.01
CA ASP A 129 6.54 -0.45 2.92
C ASP A 129 5.23 0.24 2.47
N ARG A 130 4.73 -0.13 1.30
CA ARG A 130 3.51 0.43 0.68
C ARG A 130 2.37 -0.57 0.58
N VAL A 131 1.18 -0.14 0.95
CA VAL A 131 -0.05 -0.92 0.83
C VAL A 131 -1.17 -0.13 0.17
N LYS A 132 -1.90 -0.82 -0.70
CA LYS A 132 -3.18 -0.38 -1.25
C LYS A 132 -4.31 -0.97 -0.44
N ILE A 133 -5.26 -0.14 -0.06
CA ILE A 133 -6.34 -0.49 0.85
C ILE A 133 -7.68 -0.05 0.24
N GLU A 134 -8.64 -0.96 0.23
CA GLU A 134 -10.04 -0.63 -0.07
C GLU A 134 -10.87 -0.63 1.21
N LEU A 135 -11.58 0.48 1.43
CA LEU A 135 -12.33 0.78 2.64
C LEU A 135 -13.77 1.11 2.29
N VAL A 136 -14.71 0.57 3.05
CA VAL A 136 -16.08 1.08 3.11
C VAL A 136 -16.24 1.90 4.36
N LEU A 137 -16.42 3.20 4.17
CA LEU A 137 -16.69 4.18 5.20
C LEU A 137 -18.19 4.39 5.31
N THR A 138 -18.74 4.30 6.52
CA THR A 138 -20.15 4.64 6.76
C THR A 138 -20.24 5.93 7.57
N MET A 139 -21.11 6.84 7.15
CA MET A 139 -21.34 8.11 7.82
C MET A 139 -22.82 8.35 8.06
N MET A 140 -23.14 8.94 9.21
CA MET A 140 -24.50 9.33 9.57
C MET A 140 -24.73 10.77 9.09
N ARG A 141 -25.78 10.99 8.29
CA ARG A 141 -26.20 12.32 7.84
C ARG A 141 -27.67 12.57 8.19
N ARG A 142 -28.03 13.84 8.34
CA ARG A 142 -29.42 14.27 8.47
C ARG A 142 -30.10 14.12 7.12
N ASP A 143 -31.39 13.78 7.12
CA ASP A 143 -32.13 13.53 5.88
C ASP A 143 -32.22 14.79 4.99
N SER A 144 -32.16 15.98 5.59
CA SER A 144 -32.08 17.26 4.87
C SER A 144 -30.82 17.44 4.03
N ASP A 145 -29.73 16.76 4.41
CA ASP A 145 -28.41 16.92 3.81
C ASP A 145 -28.09 15.73 2.87
N ALA A 146 -28.96 14.71 2.80
CA ALA A 146 -28.67 13.45 2.15
C ALA A 146 -28.67 13.50 0.62
N GLU A 147 -29.39 14.46 0.02
CA GLU A 147 -29.59 14.54 -1.44
C GLU A 147 -28.63 15.52 -2.14
N ASP A 148 -27.70 16.12 -1.39
CA ASP A 148 -26.77 17.14 -1.90
C ASP A 148 -25.56 16.58 -2.67
N GLY A 149 -25.41 15.26 -2.71
CA GLY A 149 -24.26 14.58 -3.34
C GLY A 149 -22.92 14.81 -2.63
N GLN A 150 -22.90 15.43 -1.44
CA GLN A 150 -21.67 15.83 -0.75
C GLN A 150 -21.06 14.73 0.12
N ALA A 151 -21.71 13.57 0.26
CA ALA A 151 -21.24 12.49 1.12
C ALA A 151 -19.84 11.97 0.71
N GLU A 152 -19.62 11.72 -0.58
CA GLU A 152 -18.32 11.24 -1.10
C GLU A 152 -17.21 12.30 -0.95
N PRO A 153 -17.38 13.55 -1.43
CA PRO A 153 -16.35 14.58 -1.28
C PRO A 153 -16.00 14.86 0.18
N TYR A 154 -17.01 14.85 1.06
CA TYR A 154 -16.82 15.02 2.50
C TYR A 154 -16.03 13.85 3.10
N ALA A 155 -16.38 12.60 2.78
CA ALA A 155 -15.65 11.42 3.23
C ALA A 155 -14.18 11.47 2.82
N ARG A 156 -13.92 11.77 1.54
CA ARG A 156 -12.56 11.89 1.00
C ARG A 156 -11.76 12.97 1.72
N LYS A 157 -12.33 14.16 1.89
CA LYS A 157 -11.70 15.28 2.59
C LYS A 157 -11.37 14.94 4.05
N MET A 158 -12.30 14.33 4.76
CA MET A 158 -12.10 13.95 6.15
C MET A 158 -11.07 12.83 6.30
N MET A 159 -11.10 11.83 5.43
CA MET A 159 -10.10 10.77 5.43
C MET A 159 -8.69 11.33 5.21
N PHE A 160 -8.51 12.17 4.19
CA PHE A 160 -7.22 12.80 3.89
C PHE A 160 -6.71 13.62 5.09
N ARG A 161 -7.54 14.52 5.62
CA ARG A 161 -7.19 15.40 6.74
C ARG A 161 -6.66 14.65 7.97
N TRP A 162 -7.16 13.45 8.24
CA TRP A 162 -6.84 12.69 9.46
C TRP A 162 -5.75 11.63 9.27
N LEU A 163 -5.37 11.33 8.03
CA LEU A 163 -4.40 10.30 7.72
C LEU A 163 -3.12 10.84 7.06
N GLU A 164 -3.17 12.00 6.39
CA GLU A 164 -2.03 12.57 5.66
C GLU A 164 -0.76 12.65 6.50
N ALA A 165 -0.87 13.11 7.75
CA ALA A 165 0.29 13.26 8.65
C ALA A 165 0.78 11.95 9.29
N GLU A 166 0.02 10.85 9.16
CA GLU A 166 0.32 9.57 9.80
C GLU A 166 1.15 8.65 8.89
N PHE A 167 1.22 8.95 7.59
CA PHE A 167 1.94 8.18 6.59
C PHE A 167 3.06 9.02 5.97
N GLU A 168 4.07 8.37 5.40
CA GLU A 168 5.09 9.06 4.62
C GLU A 168 4.46 9.65 3.35
N THR A 169 3.63 8.84 2.69
CA THR A 169 2.81 9.27 1.56
C THR A 169 1.43 8.66 1.68
N MET A 170 0.40 9.42 1.30
CA MET A 170 -0.98 8.95 1.23
C MET A 170 -1.64 9.49 -0.03
N GLU A 171 -2.18 8.60 -0.85
CA GLU A 171 -2.92 8.97 -2.06
C GLU A 171 -4.30 8.30 -2.09
N VAL A 172 -5.34 9.08 -2.33
CA VAL A 172 -6.68 8.55 -2.59
C VAL A 172 -6.83 8.30 -4.09
N THR A 173 -6.74 7.03 -4.49
CA THR A 173 -6.75 6.63 -5.91
C THR A 173 -8.16 6.53 -6.49
N SER A 174 -9.17 6.26 -5.66
CA SER A 174 -10.57 6.20 -6.08
C SER A 174 -11.51 6.42 -4.90
N SER A 175 -12.67 7.03 -5.14
CA SER A 175 -13.76 7.15 -4.17
C SER A 175 -15.11 7.19 -4.87
N LYS A 176 -16.12 6.50 -4.31
CA LYS A 176 -17.50 6.51 -4.82
C LYS A 176 -18.53 6.20 -3.74
N SER A 177 -19.70 6.80 -3.83
CA SER A 177 -20.87 6.39 -3.03
C SER A 177 -21.36 5.00 -3.46
N LEU A 178 -21.86 4.23 -2.48
CA LEU A 178 -22.46 2.90 -2.66
C LEU A 178 -23.99 2.93 -2.52
#